data_AF-A0A3B1C144-F1
#
_entry.id   AF-A0A3B1C144-F1
#
_cell.length_a   1.000
_cell.length_b   1.000
_cell.length_c   1.000
_cell.angle_alpha   90.00
_cell.angle_beta   90.00
_cell.angle_gamma   90.00
#
_symmetry.space_group_name_H-M   'P 1'
#
loop_
_entity.id
_entity.type
_entity.pdbx_description
1 polymer ?
#
loop_
_entity_poly.entity_id
_entity_poly.type
_entity_poly.pdbx_seq_one_letter_code
_entity_poly.pdbx_strand_id
1 'polypeptide(L)'
;MKINLIFEVAGIWLVLMAFFNLPAIIVMFSYLLIGIIVMASGIIIRSGDILKRLIIANIGLWLIISAYIPHLLIKPGSLWNELISGIFLILLGYKTTNVFHKKIISN
;
A
#
# COMPACT_ATOMS: atom_id res chain seq x y z
N MET A 1 -13.57 -11.41 2.67
CA MET A 1 -12.23 -10.96 3.11
C MET A 1 -12.30 -9.46 3.40
N LYS A 2 -11.89 -9.00 4.60
CA LYS A 2 -11.94 -7.56 4.92
C LYS A 2 -10.90 -6.85 4.05
N ILE A 3 -11.32 -5.92 3.19
CA ILE A 3 -10.46 -5.19 2.24
C ILE A 3 -9.24 -4.54 2.92
N ASN A 4 -9.36 -4.23 4.21
CA ASN A 4 -8.31 -3.67 5.05
C ASN A 4 -7.06 -4.57 5.14
N LEU A 5 -7.26 -5.89 5.12
CA LEU A 5 -6.20 -6.88 5.22
C LEU A 5 -5.33 -6.88 3.96
N ILE A 6 -5.88 -6.48 2.81
CA ILE A 6 -5.12 -6.30 1.56
C ILE A 6 -4.06 -5.21 1.76
N PHE A 7 -4.42 -4.09 2.39
CA PHE A 7 -3.48 -2.98 2.62
C PHE A 7 -2.39 -3.35 3.63
N GLU A 8 -2.76 -4.07 4.69
CA GLU A 8 -1.79 -4.54 5.69
C GLU A 8 -0.78 -5.49 5.06
N VAL A 9 -1.24 -6.51 4.31
CA VAL A 9 -0.36 -7.48 3.64
C VAL A 9 0.49 -6.81 2.56
N ALA A 10 -0.09 -5.96 1.73
CA ALA A 10 0.64 -5.20 0.72
C ALA A 10 1.70 -4.28 1.34
N GLY A 11 1.35 -3.60 2.43
CA GLY A 11 2.26 -2.71 3.13
C GLY A 11 3.40 -3.46 3.82
N ILE A 12 3.10 -4.58 4.48
CA ILE A 12 4.13 -5.46 5.08
C ILE A 12 5.08 -5.97 4.00
N TRP A 13 4.56 -6.41 2.85
CA TRP A 13 5.39 -6.86 1.74
C TRP A 13 6.34 -5.77 1.25
N LEU A 14 5.87 -4.53 1.06
CA LEU A 14 6.73 -3.41 0.68
C LEU A 14 7.81 -3.13 1.73
N VAL A 15 7.47 -3.14 3.03
CA VAL A 15 8.45 -2.95 4.09
C VAL A 15 9.53 -4.04 4.06
N LEU A 16 9.15 -5.30 3.84
CA LEU A 16 10.12 -6.40 3.73
C LEU A 16 11.05 -6.22 2.52
N MET A 17 10.49 -5.81 1.37
CA MET A 17 11.28 -5.53 0.17
C MET A 17 12.38 -4.50 0.39
N ALA A 18 12.13 -3.47 1.22
CA ALA A 18 13.13 -2.44 1.55
C ALA A 18 14.45 -3.00 2.06
N PHE A 19 14.38 -4.11 2.79
CA PHE A 19 15.55 -4.76 3.39
C PHE A 19 16.15 -5.83 2.50
N PHE A 20 15.40 -6.36 1.55
CA PHE A 20 15.91 -7.33 0.59
C PHE A 20 16.81 -6.65 -0.44
N ASN A 21 17.76 -7.41 -1.01
CA ASN A 21 18.60 -6.95 -2.11
C ASN A 21 18.04 -7.48 -3.43
N LEU A 22 16.87 -6.96 -3.82
CA LEU A 22 16.14 -7.41 -5.00
C LEU A 22 16.66 -6.71 -6.26
N PRO A 23 16.72 -7.41 -7.40
CA PRO A 23 17.01 -6.77 -8.68
C PRO A 23 15.87 -5.82 -9.08
N ALA A 24 16.23 -4.73 -9.77
CA ALA A 24 15.31 -3.65 -10.16
C ALA A 24 14.05 -4.15 -10.90
N ILE A 25 14.18 -5.21 -11.70
CA ILE A 25 13.04 -5.81 -12.42
C ILE A 25 11.98 -6.38 -11.46
N ILE A 26 12.40 -7.01 -10.36
CA ILE A 26 11.49 -7.56 -9.34
C ILE A 26 10.83 -6.41 -8.55
N VAL A 27 11.59 -5.36 -8.26
CA VAL A 27 11.07 -4.14 -7.62
C VAL A 27 9.98 -3.50 -8.47
N MET A 28 10.25 -3.32 -9.76
CA MET A 28 9.31 -2.77 -10.73
C MET A 28 8.00 -3.55 -10.79
N PHE A 29 8.07 -4.88 -10.94
CA PHE A 29 6.86 -5.70 -10.99
C PHE A 29 6.08 -5.69 -9.67
N SER A 30 6.78 -5.62 -8.54
CA SER A 30 6.13 -5.51 -7.24
C SER A 30 5.39 -4.18 -7.10
N TYR A 31 5.98 -3.08 -7.54
CA TYR A 31 5.32 -1.77 -7.56
C TYR A 31 4.09 -1.75 -8.45
N LEU A 32 4.16 -2.35 -9.65
CA LEU A 32 3.00 -2.46 -10.55
C LEU A 32 1.88 -3.29 -9.94
N LEU A 33 2.18 -4.51 -9.47
CA LEU A 33 1.17 -5.42 -8.92
C LEU A 33 0.49 -4.83 -7.69
N ILE A 34 1.28 -4.34 -6.73
CA ILE A 34 0.74 -3.77 -5.50
C ILE A 34 0.03 -2.47 -5.80
N GLY A 35 0.60 -1.62 -6.64
CA GLY A 35 -0.03 -0.36 -7.05
C GLY A 35 -1.41 -0.55 -7.66
N ILE A 36 -1.56 -1.51 -8.58
CA ILE A 36 -2.85 -1.85 -9.20
C ILE A 36 -3.84 -2.37 -8.15
N ILE A 37 -3.42 -3.33 -7.30
CA ILE A 37 -4.28 -3.92 -6.26
C ILE A 37 -4.77 -2.85 -5.28
N VAL A 38 -3.87 -2.00 -4.80
CA VAL A 38 -4.16 -0.93 -3.84
C VAL A 38 -5.06 0.13 -4.48
N MET A 39 -4.76 0.56 -5.71
CA MET A 39 -5.55 1.57 -6.42
C MET A 39 -6.98 1.08 -6.65
N ALA A 40 -7.13 -0.13 -7.20
CA ALA A 40 -8.43 -0.74 -7.43
C ALA A 40 -9.21 -0.88 -6.12
N SER A 41 -8.56 -1.33 -5.06
CA SER A 41 -9.18 -1.46 -3.74
C SER A 41 -9.67 -0.12 -3.19
N GLY A 42 -8.88 0.97 -3.33
CA GLY A 42 -9.28 2.32 -2.93
C GLY A 42 -10.54 2.82 -3.63
N ILE A 43 -10.67 2.50 -4.93
CA ILE A 43 -11.84 2.86 -5.74
C ILE A 43 -13.07 2.03 -5.35
N ILE A 44 -12.90 0.71 -5.17
CA ILE A 44 -13.98 -0.27 -4.91
C ILE A 44 -14.65 -0.06 -3.55
N ILE A 45 -13.94 0.46 -2.55
CA ILE A 45 -14.52 0.77 -1.23
C ILE A 45 -15.73 1.71 -1.41
N ARG A 46 -16.95 1.19 -1.24
CA ARG A 46 -18.19 1.98 -1.41
C ARG A 46 -18.63 2.70 -0.14
N SER A 47 -18.16 2.27 1.03
CA SER A 47 -18.58 2.79 2.33
C SER A 47 -17.40 3.35 3.10
N GLY A 48 -17.44 4.63 3.45
CA GLY A 48 -16.42 5.27 4.29
C GLY A 48 -16.09 6.69 3.85
N ASP A 49 -15.10 7.26 4.53
CA ASP A 49 -14.56 8.59 4.30
C ASP A 49 -13.92 8.70 2.89
N ILE A 50 -14.43 9.64 2.07
CA ILE A 50 -13.97 9.88 0.70
C ILE A 50 -12.47 10.19 0.64
N LEU A 51 -11.95 10.93 1.63
CA LEU A 51 -10.55 11.32 1.69
C LEU A 51 -9.65 10.09 1.83
N LYS A 52 -10.04 9.14 2.68
CA LYS A 52 -9.28 7.89 2.84
C LYS A 52 -9.20 7.09 1.56
N ARG A 53 -10.31 7.00 0.83
CA ARG A 53 -10.36 6.28 -0.46
C ARG A 53 -9.42 6.91 -1.48
N LEU A 54 -9.44 8.24 -1.57
CA LEU A 54 -8.56 8.99 -2.47
C LEU A 54 -7.09 8.86 -2.07
N ILE A 55 -6.77 8.88 -0.78
CA ILE A 55 -5.39 8.66 -0.29
C ILE A 55 -4.90 7.26 -0.68
N ILE A 56 -5.72 6.23 -0.45
CA ILE A 56 -5.37 4.84 -0.83
C ILE A 56 -5.17 4.73 -2.35
N ALA A 57 -6.11 5.28 -3.13
CA ALA A 57 -6.01 5.26 -4.58
C ALA A 57 -4.75 5.97 -5.09
N ASN A 58 -4.41 7.12 -4.50
CA ASN A 58 -3.21 7.88 -4.84
C ASN A 58 -1.91 7.16 -4.44
N ILE A 59 -1.88 6.43 -3.33
CA ILE A 59 -0.72 5.59 -2.98
C ILE A 59 -0.54 4.46 -4.00
N GLY A 60 -1.65 3.82 -4.41
CA GLY A 60 -1.61 2.81 -5.47
C GLY A 60 -1.10 3.39 -6.80
N LEU A 61 -1.60 4.57 -7.18
CA LEU A 61 -1.14 5.29 -8.37
C LEU A 61 0.34 5.68 -8.29
N TRP A 62 0.79 6.14 -7.12
CA TRP A 62 2.19 6.49 -6.87
C TRP A 62 3.12 5.28 -7.11
N LEU A 63 2.74 4.09 -6.64
CA LEU A 63 3.52 2.88 -6.86
C LEU A 63 3.59 2.53 -8.36
N ILE A 64 2.48 2.65 -9.10
CA ILE A 64 2.47 2.42 -10.55
C ILE A 64 3.43 3.38 -11.25
N ILE A 65 3.40 4.68 -10.91
CA ILE A 65 4.32 5.68 -11.47
C ILE A 65 5.77 5.37 -11.09
N SER A 66 6.01 5.01 -9.82
CA SER A 66 7.35 4.68 -9.30
C SER A 66 7.99 3.51 -10.05
N ALA A 67 7.20 2.57 -10.58
CA ALA A 67 7.70 1.46 -11.38
C ALA A 67 8.46 1.91 -12.65
N TYR A 68 8.18 3.12 -13.15
CA TYR A 68 8.81 3.66 -14.35
C TYR A 68 9.91 4.69 -14.06
N ILE A 69 10.23 4.93 -12.79
CA ILE A 69 11.28 5.88 -12.38
C ILE A 69 12.53 5.09 -11.99
N PRO A 70 13.59 5.05 -12.83
CA PRO A 70 14.75 4.19 -12.60
C PRO A 70 15.43 4.42 -11.25
N HIS A 71 15.49 5.67 -10.78
CA HIS A 71 16.11 6.00 -9.50
C HIS A 71 15.36 5.43 -8.29
N LEU A 72 14.09 5.08 -8.44
CA LEU A 72 13.26 4.45 -7.40
C LEU A 72 13.30 2.93 -7.47
N LEU A 73 13.94 2.34 -8.48
CA LEU A 73 14.07 0.88 -8.62
C LEU A 73 15.39 0.33 -8.06
N ILE A 74 16.32 1.21 -7.71
CA ILE A 74 17.64 0.87 -7.17
C ILE A 74 17.86 1.54 -5.82
N LYS A 75 18.71 0.94 -4.98
CA LYS A 75 19.09 1.54 -3.70
C LYS A 75 19.94 2.80 -3.92
N PRO A 76 19.78 3.84 -3.07
CA PRO A 76 18.91 3.89 -1.88
C PRO A 76 17.45 4.30 -2.16
N GLY A 77 17.12 4.68 -3.39
CA GLY A 77 15.79 5.20 -3.73
C GLY A 77 14.66 4.20 -3.49
N SER A 78 14.86 2.94 -3.90
CA SER A 78 13.87 1.88 -3.70
C SER A 78 13.56 1.65 -2.22
N LEU A 79 14.60 1.63 -1.38
CA LEU A 79 14.48 1.43 0.08
C LEU A 79 13.54 2.45 0.72
N TRP A 80 13.74 3.74 0.41
CA TRP A 80 12.90 4.79 0.99
C TRP A 80 11.49 4.77 0.43
N ASN A 81 11.35 4.50 -0.87
CA ASN A 81 10.04 4.40 -1.50
C ASN A 81 9.20 3.25 -0.92
N GLU A 82 9.83 2.10 -0.72
CA GLU A 82 9.26 0.90 -0.13
C GLU A 82 8.87 1.10 1.33
N LEU A 83 9.76 1.66 2.16
CA LEU A 83 9.47 1.94 3.56
C LEU A 83 8.30 2.91 3.72
N ILE A 84 8.35 4.04 3.02
CA ILE A 84 7.34 5.09 3.15
C ILE A 84 6.00 4.54 2.68
N SER A 85 5.93 4.01 1.46
CA SER A 85 4.69 3.48 0.89
C SER A 85 4.12 2.32 1.72
N GLY A 86 5.00 1.42 2.18
CA GLY A 86 4.61 0.27 3.00
C GLY A 86 4.02 0.68 4.36
N ILE A 87 4.67 1.61 5.07
CA ILE A 87 4.18 2.14 6.35
C ILE A 87 2.83 2.83 6.17
N PHE A 88 2.67 3.66 5.14
CA PHE A 88 1.40 4.32 4.86
C PHE A 88 0.26 3.32 4.64
N LEU A 89 0.51 2.25 3.88
CA LEU A 89 -0.49 1.19 3.65
C LEU A 89 -0.86 0.43 4.92
N ILE A 90 0.12 0.10 5.76
CA ILE A 90 -0.12 -0.55 7.06
C ILE A 90 -1.00 0.33 7.95
N LEU A 91 -0.69 1.62 8.07
CA LEU A 91 -1.45 2.56 8.91
C LEU A 91 -2.89 2.73 8.41
N LEU A 92 -3.10 2.77 7.10
CA LEU A 92 -4.42 2.86 6.49
C LEU A 92 -5.23 1.57 6.68
N GLY A 93 -4.59 0.41 6.63
CA GLY A 93 -5.18 -0.88 6.97
C GLY A 93 -5.64 -0.96 8.43
N TYR A 94 -4.71 -0.68 9.36
CA TYR A 94 -4.91 -0.81 10.81
C TYR A 94 -6.00 0.11 11.37
N LYS A 95 -6.05 1.37 10.90
CA LYS A 95 -7.08 2.33 11.34
C LYS A 95 -8.49 1.84 10.96
N THR A 96 -8.60 1.02 9.92
CA THR A 96 -9.89 0.51 9.46
C THR A 96 -10.31 -0.72 10.26
N THR A 97 -9.40 -1.59 10.68
CA THR A 97 -9.68 -2.75 11.55
C THR A 97 -10.15 -2.34 12.96
N ASN A 98 -9.53 -1.31 13.57
CA ASN A 98 -9.89 -0.86 14.91
C ASN A 98 -11.24 -0.14 15.02
N VAL A 99 -11.66 0.60 13.98
CA VAL A 99 -12.97 1.26 13.96
C VAL A 99 -14.11 0.23 13.95
N PHE A 100 -13.92 -0.89 13.24
CA PHE A 100 -14.90 -1.98 13.23
C PHE A 100 -14.97 -2.71 14.58
N HIS A 101 -13.84 -2.89 15.28
CA HIS A 101 -13.86 -3.57 16.56
C HIS A 101 -14.60 -2.76 17.64
N LYS A 102 -14.40 -1.44 17.67
CA LYS A 102 -15.08 -0.55 18.62
C LYS A 102 -16.61 -0.56 18.45
N LYS A 103 -17.10 -0.70 17.22
CA LYS A 103 -18.55 -0.71 16.91
C LYS A 103 -19.25 -2.03 17.30
N ILE A 104 -18.50 -3.13 17.42
CA ILE A 104 -19.05 -4.44 17.83
C ILE A 104 -19.17 -4.53 19.36
N ILE A 105 -18.30 -3.85 20.11
CA ILE A 105 -18.32 -3.87 21.59
C ILE A 105 -19.32 -2.84 22.16
N SER A 106 -19.76 -1.87 21.36
CA SER A 106 -20.69 -0.81 21.79
C SER A 106 -22.17 -1.09 21.48
N ASN A 107 -22.50 -2.28 20.99
CA ASN A 107 -23.86 -2.78 20.77
C ASN A 107 -24.06 -4.07 21.57
#